data_AF-T5KUG0-F1
#
_entry.id   AF-T5KUG0-F1
#
_cell.length_a   1.000
_cell.length_b   1.000
_cell.length_c   1.000
_cell.angle_alpha   90.00
_cell.angle_beta   90.00
_cell.angle_gamma   90.00
#
_symmetry.space_group_name_H-M   'P 1'
#
loop_
_entity.id
_entity.type
_entity.pdbx_description
1 polymer ?
#
loop_
_entity_poly.entity_id
_entity_poly.type
_entity_poly.pdbx_seq_one_letter_code
_entity_poly.pdbx_strand_id
1 'polypeptide(L)'
;MSAVLAAAPADVEEKDWAANREVTLERLRIVDMVHEGKPACRLCGQTVNHLDKFGLCSKISDAHKEWRGEPVPRKKKAGAR
;
A
#
# COMPACT_ATOMS: atom_id res chain seq x y z
N MET A 1 -29.24 -22.53 -18.45
CA MET A 1 -29.18 -21.74 -17.21
C MET A 1 -28.93 -20.30 -17.60
N SER A 2 -29.92 -19.43 -17.41
CA SER A 2 -29.98 -18.06 -17.94
C SER A 2 -28.84 -17.17 -17.43
N ALA A 3 -28.23 -16.42 -18.36
CA ALA A 3 -27.34 -15.31 -18.06
C ALA A 3 -28.18 -14.13 -17.55
N VAL A 4 -28.12 -13.85 -16.25
CA VAL A 4 -28.63 -12.61 -15.68
C VAL A 4 -27.61 -11.52 -16.00
N LEU A 5 -27.88 -10.72 -17.03
CA LEU A 5 -27.15 -9.47 -17.24
C LEU A 5 -27.42 -8.57 -16.03
N ALA A 6 -26.36 -8.21 -15.31
CA ALA A 6 -26.43 -7.22 -14.25
C ALA A 6 -26.93 -5.89 -14.85
N ALA A 7 -28.09 -5.43 -14.39
CA ALA A 7 -28.58 -4.10 -14.72
C ALA A 7 -27.55 -3.07 -14.26
N ALA A 8 -27.11 -2.19 -15.17
CA ALA A 8 -26.29 -1.05 -14.82
C ALA A 8 -27.06 -0.19 -13.80
N PRO A 9 -26.44 0.24 -12.69
CA PRO A 9 -27.11 1.08 -11.73
C PRO A 9 -27.53 2.40 -12.40
N ALA A 10 -28.80 2.76 -12.21
CA ALA A 10 -29.41 3.98 -12.68
C ALA A 10 -28.59 5.21 -12.24
N ASP A 11 -28.40 6.13 -13.19
CA ASP A 11 -28.12 7.56 -13.03
C ASP A 11 -27.42 7.94 -11.72
N VAL A 12 -26.11 7.66 -11.66
CA VAL A 12 -25.25 8.27 -10.64
C VAL A 12 -25.09 9.73 -11.04
N GLU A 13 -25.85 10.63 -10.41
CA GLU A 13 -25.61 12.07 -10.57
C GLU A 13 -24.13 12.36 -10.26
N GLU A 14 -23.41 12.83 -11.28
CA GLU A 14 -22.02 13.28 -11.15
C GLU A 14 -22.02 14.54 -10.27
N LYS A 15 -21.85 14.32 -8.96
CA LYS A 15 -21.72 15.40 -8.01
C LYS A 15 -20.32 16.01 -8.14
N ASP A 16 -20.26 17.30 -8.47
CA ASP A 16 -19.00 18.06 -8.52
C ASP A 16 -18.22 17.85 -7.22
N TRP A 17 -17.04 17.24 -7.34
CA TRP A 17 -16.19 16.99 -6.19
C TRP A 17 -15.50 18.30 -5.78
N ALA A 18 -15.73 18.72 -4.54
CA ALA A 18 -14.99 19.79 -3.88
C ALA A 18 -14.32 19.25 -2.62
N ALA A 19 -13.09 19.70 -2.36
CA ALA A 19 -12.37 19.33 -1.15
C ALA A 19 -13.09 19.87 0.10
N ASN A 20 -13.50 18.98 1.01
CA ASN A 20 -14.11 19.34 2.28
C ASN A 20 -13.18 18.92 3.44
N ARG A 21 -12.68 19.91 4.17
CA ARG A 21 -11.72 19.70 5.26
C ARG A 21 -12.26 18.82 6.39
N GLU A 22 -13.52 18.99 6.78
CA GLU A 22 -14.12 18.23 7.88
C GLU A 22 -14.23 16.75 7.51
N VAL A 23 -14.72 16.49 6.31
CA VAL A 23 -14.78 15.13 5.75
C VAL A 23 -13.37 14.53 5.69
N THR A 24 -12.37 15.27 5.21
CA THR A 24 -10.99 14.78 5.18
C THR A 24 -10.49 14.38 6.57
N LEU A 25 -10.69 15.22 7.58
CA LEU A 25 -10.25 14.91 8.94
C LEU A 25 -10.98 13.72 9.54
N GLU A 26 -12.29 13.59 9.31
CA GLU A 26 -13.06 12.42 9.74
C GLU A 26 -12.51 11.13 9.11
N ARG A 27 -12.22 11.16 7.80
CA ARG A 27 -11.62 10.00 7.11
C ARG A 27 -10.23 9.67 7.62
N LEU A 28 -9.40 10.68 7.91
CA LEU A 28 -8.07 10.45 8.49
C LEU A 28 -8.14 9.79 9.87
N ARG A 29 -9.11 10.15 10.72
CA ARG A 29 -9.31 9.46 12.01
C ARG A 29 -9.64 7.97 11.83
N ILE A 30 -10.44 7.63 10.83
CA ILE A 30 -10.73 6.21 10.51
C ILE A 30 -9.45 5.50 10.09
N VAL A 31 -8.62 6.14 9.26
CA VAL A 31 -7.31 5.60 8.87
C VAL A 31 -6.43 5.38 10.10
N ASP A 32 -6.37 6.33 11.03
CA ASP A 32 -5.59 6.18 12.27
C ASP A 32 -6.07 5.00 13.11
N MET A 33 -7.39 4.88 13.32
CA MET A 33 -7.98 3.74 14.03
C MET A 33 -7.67 2.40 13.36
N VAL A 34 -7.71 2.35 12.02
CA VAL A 34 -7.38 1.13 11.26
C VAL A 34 -5.90 0.75 11.42
N HIS A 35 -5.00 1.72 11.64
CA HIS A 35 -3.58 1.46 11.81
C HIS A 35 -3.14 1.25 13.26
N GLU A 36 -4.02 1.53 14.23
CA GLU A 36 -3.73 1.39 15.64
C GLU A 36 -3.31 -0.06 16.01
N GLY A 37 -2.23 -0.18 16.79
CA GLY A 37 -1.68 -1.46 17.24
C GLY A 37 -0.99 -2.30 16.17
N LYS A 38 -1.00 -1.89 14.89
CA LYS A 38 -0.36 -2.65 13.82
C LYS A 38 1.17 -2.48 13.84
N PRO A 39 1.91 -3.54 13.47
CA PRO A 39 3.36 -3.46 13.40
C PRO A 39 3.84 -2.57 12.24
N ALA A 40 5.03 -1.99 12.41
CA ALA A 40 5.73 -1.24 11.38
C ALA A 40 6.93 -2.03 10.83
N CYS A 41 7.15 -1.94 9.52
CA CYS A 41 8.33 -2.51 8.86
C CYS A 41 9.62 -1.93 9.44
N ARG A 42 10.55 -2.79 9.87
CA ARG A 42 11.84 -2.35 10.45
C ARG A 42 12.76 -1.63 9.48
N LEU A 43 12.55 -1.79 8.17
CA LEU A 43 13.37 -1.15 7.14
C LEU A 43 12.78 0.16 6.65
N CYS A 44 11.49 0.20 6.30
CA CYS A 44 10.88 1.37 5.68
C CYS A 44 9.81 2.07 6.54
N GLY A 45 9.54 1.60 7.76
CA GLY A 45 8.60 2.22 8.69
C GLY A 45 7.12 2.10 8.33
N GLN A 46 6.78 1.46 7.21
CA GLN A 46 5.39 1.32 6.77
C GLN A 46 4.61 0.43 7.74
N THR A 47 3.48 0.93 8.23
CA THR A 47 2.51 0.16 9.02
C THR A 47 1.83 -0.89 8.15
N VAL A 48 1.83 -2.14 8.60
CA VAL A 48 1.28 -3.28 7.85
C VAL A 48 0.54 -4.23 8.78
N ASN A 49 -0.34 -5.07 8.23
CA ASN A 49 -1.09 -6.04 9.05
C ASN A 49 -0.18 -7.15 9.61
N HIS A 50 0.82 -7.56 8.83
CA HIS A 50 1.74 -8.64 9.18
C HIS A 50 3.15 -8.29 8.72
N LEU A 51 4.13 -8.73 9.50
CA LEU A 51 5.55 -8.73 9.13
C LEU A 51 5.99 -10.15 8.80
N ASP A 52 6.99 -10.26 7.93
CA ASP A 52 7.68 -11.54 7.74
C ASP A 52 8.57 -11.89 8.96
N LYS A 53 9.23 -13.06 8.89
CA LYS A 53 10.14 -13.53 9.96
C LYS A 53 11.33 -12.59 10.23
N PHE A 54 11.64 -11.69 9.31
CA PHE A 54 12.71 -10.71 9.45
C PHE A 54 12.21 -9.36 9.98
N GLY A 55 10.90 -9.22 10.22
CA GLY A 55 10.29 -7.96 10.65
C GLY A 55 10.09 -6.96 9.51
N LEU A 56 9.96 -7.42 8.26
CA LEU A 56 9.80 -6.58 7.07
C LEU A 56 8.40 -6.68 6.47
N CYS A 57 7.95 -5.62 5.78
CA CYS A 57 6.72 -5.65 4.98
C CYS A 57 6.90 -6.46 3.69
N SER A 58 5.84 -6.64 2.90
CA SER A 58 5.85 -7.40 1.63
C SER A 58 6.60 -6.74 0.47
N LYS A 59 7.26 -5.60 0.68
CA LYS A 59 8.00 -4.90 -0.39
C LYS A 59 9.16 -5.76 -0.88
N ILE A 60 9.39 -5.70 -2.19
CA ILE A 60 10.42 -6.48 -2.92
C ILE A 60 11.47 -5.59 -3.57
N SER A 61 11.65 -4.37 -3.07
CA SER A 61 12.73 -3.50 -3.53
C SER A 61 14.08 -4.16 -3.26
N ASP A 62 15.10 -3.80 -4.01
CA ASP A 62 16.46 -4.33 -3.86
C ASP A 62 16.93 -4.30 -2.39
N ALA A 63 16.71 -3.19 -1.68
CA ALA A 63 17.02 -3.12 -0.24
C ALA A 63 16.26 -4.16 0.63
N HIS A 64 14.98 -4.44 0.35
CA HIS A 64 14.21 -5.45 1.11
C HIS A 64 14.72 -6.85 0.79
N LYS A 65 15.06 -7.11 -0.47
CA LYS A 65 15.65 -8.37 -0.91
C LYS A 65 17.01 -8.61 -0.25
N GLU A 66 17.91 -7.62 -0.28
CA GLU A 66 19.22 -7.69 0.38
C GLU A 66 19.06 -7.99 1.88
N TRP A 67 18.11 -7.34 2.57
CA TRP A 67 17.84 -7.61 4.00
C TRP A 67 17.30 -9.02 4.27
N ARG A 68 16.55 -9.62 3.33
CA ARG A 68 16.13 -11.03 3.41
C ARG A 68 17.22 -12.02 3.01
N GLY A 69 18.37 -11.54 2.55
CA GLY A 69 19.44 -12.36 1.98
C GLY A 69 19.12 -12.89 0.57
N GLU A 70 18.13 -12.30 -0.11
CA GLU A 70 17.83 -12.62 -1.51
C GLU A 70 18.91 -12.04 -2.44
N PRO A 71 19.28 -12.75 -3.52
CA PRO A 71 20.25 -12.27 -4.48
C PRO A 71 19.68 -11.07 -5.24
N VAL A 72 20.35 -9.92 -5.12
CA VAL A 72 20.04 -8.71 -5.89
C VAL A 72 21.07 -8.54 -6.99
N PRO A 73 20.65 -8.44 -8.27
CA PRO A 73 21.58 -8.24 -9.37
C PRO A 73 22.21 -6.85 -9.27
N ARG A 74 23.43 -6.77 -8.75
CA ARG A 74 24.21 -5.53 -8.80
C ARG A 74 24.68 -5.32 -10.23
N LYS A 75 24.16 -4.27 -10.90
CA LYS A 75 24.77 -3.80 -12.14
C LYS A 75 26.21 -3.42 -11.82
N LYS A 76 27.19 -4.12 -12.40
CA LYS A 76 28.58 -3.66 -12.40
C LYS A 76 28.57 -2.25 -13.00
N LYS A 77 29.02 -1.24 -12.25
CA LYS A 77 29.30 0.08 -12.82
C LYS A 77 30.36 -0.12 -13.90
N ALA A 78 29.95 -0.12 -15.17
CA ALA A 78 30.88 0.00 -16.27
C ALA A 78 31.43 1.44 -16.23
N GLY A 79 32.71 1.59 -15.87
CA GLY A 79 33.42 2.86 -15.91
C GLY A 79 33.50 3.59 -14.57
N ALA A 80 34.43 3.15 -13.72
CA ALA A 80 35.28 4.12 -13.04
C ALA A 80 36.47 4.35 -13.97
N ARG A 81 36.58 5.57 -14.52
CA ARG A 81 37.81 6.06 -15.15
C ARG A 81 38.65 6.72 -14.06
#